data_AF-A0A7C2PE70-F1
#
_entry.id   AF-A0A7C2PE70-F1
#
_cell.length_a   1.000
_cell.length_b   1.000
_cell.length_c   1.000
_cell.angle_alpha   90.00
_cell.angle_beta   90.00
_cell.angle_gamma   90.00
#
_symmetry.space_group_name_H-M   'P 1'
#
loop_
_entity.id
_entity.type
_entity.pdbx_description
1 polymer ?
#
loop_
_entity_poly.entity_id
_entity_poly.type
_entity_poly.pdbx_seq_one_letter_code
_entity_poly.pdbx_strand_id
1 'polypeptide(L)' 'MKKTQDSKLQAIKVDDLAEEYDFDYQKAHPNRFADKLKDRMTVTLDPDVAKVFTSAEEVNEALRAIIHAIPIK' A
#
# COMPACT_ATOMS: atom_id res chain seq x y z
N MET A 1 -22.43 -3.57 28.78
CA MET A 1 -21.04 -3.83 28.34
C MET A 1 -20.98 -5.23 27.75
N LYS A 2 -21.02 -5.37 26.43
CA LYS A 2 -20.79 -6.67 25.78
C LYS A 2 -19.35 -6.67 25.26
N LYS A 3 -18.52 -7.52 25.86
CA LYS A 3 -17.13 -7.73 25.48
C LYS A 3 -17.10 -8.25 24.04
N THR A 4 -16.43 -7.51 23.17
CA THR A 4 -16.01 -8.00 21.85
C THR A 4 -15.03 -9.14 22.13
N GLN A 5 -15.46 -10.36 21.91
CA GLN A 5 -14.57 -11.51 21.98
C GLN A 5 -13.62 -11.37 20.81
N ASP A 6 -12.33 -11.27 21.12
CA ASP A 6 -11.23 -11.42 20.17
C ASP A 6 -11.43 -12.73 19.42
N SER A 7 -12.13 -12.67 18.30
CA SER A 7 -12.31 -13.79 17.39
C SER A 7 -10.98 -13.96 16.66
N LYS A 8 -10.06 -14.60 17.38
CA LYS A 8 -9.16 -15.64 16.90
C LYS A 8 -9.11 -15.65 15.38
N LEU A 9 -8.16 -14.91 14.82
CA LEU A 9 -7.62 -15.13 13.47
C LEU A 9 -6.99 -16.53 13.48
N GLN A 10 -7.82 -17.56 13.59
CA GLN A 10 -7.42 -18.92 13.29
C GLN A 10 -7.08 -18.87 11.82
N ALA A 11 -5.82 -19.12 11.49
CA ALA A 11 -5.42 -19.40 10.12
C ALA A 11 -6.41 -20.44 9.59
N ILE A 12 -7.33 -19.99 8.74
CA ILE A 12 -8.30 -20.85 8.07
C ILE A 12 -7.43 -21.82 7.30
N LYS A 13 -7.47 -23.10 7.67
CA LYS A 13 -6.75 -24.09 6.90
C LYS A 13 -7.37 -24.08 5.51
N VAL A 14 -6.54 -24.18 4.48
CA VAL A 14 -7.01 -24.18 3.08
C VAL A 14 -8.09 -25.25 2.85
N ASP A 15 -8.07 -26.32 3.65
CA ASP A 15 -9.04 -27.43 3.70
C ASP A 15 -10.46 -27.04 4.19
N ASP A 16 -10.62 -25.86 4.81
CA ASP A 16 -11.92 -25.33 5.24
C ASP A 16 -12.58 -24.45 4.17
N LEU A 17 -11.90 -24.17 3.04
CA LEU A 17 -12.48 -23.44 1.91
C LEU A 17 -13.32 -24.39 1.05
N ALA A 18 -14.46 -23.91 0.54
CA ALA A 18 -15.21 -24.65 -0.47
C ALA A 18 -14.37 -24.81 -1.75
N GLU A 19 -14.58 -25.91 -2.47
CA GLU A 19 -13.82 -26.25 -3.68
C GLU A 19 -13.79 -25.12 -4.72
N GLU A 20 -14.84 -24.29 -4.79
CA GLU A 20 -14.93 -23.13 -5.70
C GLU A 20 -13.93 -22.00 -5.40
N TYR A 21 -13.33 -21.99 -4.20
CA TYR A 21 -12.33 -21.01 -3.77
C TYR A 21 -10.90 -21.58 -3.78
N ASP A 22 -10.69 -22.81 -4.25
CA ASP A 22 -9.36 -23.39 -4.48
C ASP A 22 -8.80 -22.90 -5.83
N PHE A 23 -8.31 -21.66 -5.84
CA PHE A 23 -7.79 -21.03 -7.05
C PHE A 23 -6.37 -21.53 -7.39
N ASP A 24 -6.21 -22.08 -8.59
CA ASP A 24 -4.89 -22.37 -9.16
C ASP A 24 -4.19 -21.07 -9.60
N TYR A 25 -3.42 -20.48 -8.68
CA TYR A 25 -2.68 -19.24 -8.93
C TYR A 25 -1.59 -19.37 -10.01
N GLN A 26 -1.19 -20.58 -10.42
CA GLN A 26 -0.27 -20.74 -11.55
C GLN A 26 -0.92 -20.33 -12.88
N LYS A 27 -2.25 -20.39 -12.94
CA LYS A 27 -3.07 -19.95 -14.09
C LYS A 27 -3.61 -18.54 -13.93
N ALA A 28 -3.26 -17.84 -12.85
CA ALA A 28 -3.76 -16.49 -12.62
C ALA A 28 -3.24 -15.54 -13.70
N HIS A 29 -4.13 -14.68 -14.20
CA HIS A 29 -3.72 -13.61 -15.10
C HIS A 29 -2.90 -12.56 -14.35
N PRO A 30 -1.84 -12.01 -14.97
CA PRO A 30 -1.12 -10.89 -14.40
C PRO A 30 -2.08 -9.72 -14.18
N ASN A 31 -1.90 -9.00 -13.08
CA ASN A 31 -2.75 -7.86 -12.73
C ASN A 31 -2.70 -6.81 -13.85
N ARG A 32 -3.87 -6.51 -14.44
CA ARG A 32 -4.05 -5.53 -15.54
C ARG A 32 -3.59 -4.10 -15.19
N PHE A 33 -3.41 -3.81 -13.90
CA PHE A 33 -2.92 -2.53 -13.40
C PHE A 33 -1.44 -2.56 -12.98
N ALA A 34 -0.80 -3.73 -12.96
CA ALA A 34 0.61 -3.86 -12.55
C ALA A 34 1.53 -3.02 -13.43
N ASP A 35 1.29 -2.99 -14.75
CA ASP A 35 2.10 -2.20 -15.67
C ASP A 35 2.03 -0.70 -15.39
N LYS A 36 0.89 -0.20 -14.87
CA LYS A 36 0.75 1.22 -14.49
C LYS A 36 1.59 1.60 -13.27
N LEU A 37 2.01 0.61 -12.49
CA LEU A 37 2.78 0.79 -11.27
C LEU A 37 4.27 0.46 -11.43
N LYS A 38 4.67 -0.24 -12.51
CA LYS A 38 6.06 -0.70 -12.71
C LYS A 38 7.09 0.43 -12.63
N ASP A 39 6.77 1.60 -13.18
CA ASP A 39 7.70 2.74 -13.23
C ASP A 39 7.45 3.77 -12.12
N ARG A 40 6.60 3.44 -11.14
CA ARG A 40 6.22 4.36 -10.06
C ARG A 40 6.86 3.94 -8.74
N MET A 41 7.66 4.83 -8.17
CA MET A 41 8.14 4.69 -6.80
C MET A 41 7.12 5.34 -5.85
N THR A 42 6.54 4.54 -4.96
CA THR A 42 5.66 5.03 -3.89
C THR A 42 6.46 5.21 -2.61
N VAL A 43 6.28 6.34 -1.94
CA VAL A 43 6.90 6.63 -0.65
C VAL A 43 5.80 6.81 0.38
N THR A 44 5.94 6.18 1.54
CA THR A 44 5.03 6.36 2.67
C THR A 44 5.49 7.56 3.50
N LEU A 45 4.59 8.49 3.77
CA LEU A 45 4.83 9.62 4.67
C LEU A 45 4.41 9.23 6.08
N ASP A 46 5.12 9.74 7.07
CA ASP A 46 4.71 9.62 8.46
C ASP A 46 3.43 10.43 8.74
N PRO A 47 2.61 10.03 9.74
CA PRO A 47 1.28 10.62 9.97
C PRO A 47 1.28 12.10 10.29
N ASP A 48 2.37 12.63 10.85
CA ASP A 48 2.55 14.06 11.12
C ASP A 48 2.86 14.84 9.84
N VAL A 49 3.71 14.30 8.96
CA VAL A 49 4.03 14.89 7.65
C VAL A 49 2.82 14.86 6.73
N ALA A 50 2.06 13.77 6.73
CA ALA A 50 0.85 13.61 5.91
C ALA A 50 -0.31 14.55 6.33
N LYS A 51 -0.28 15.11 7.55
CA LYS A 51 -1.23 16.16 7.96
C LYS A 51 -0.92 17.51 7.33
N VAL A 52 0.35 17.75 7.00
CA VAL A 52 0.81 19.02 6.41
C VAL A 52 0.70 18.97 4.89
N PHE A 53 1.15 17.88 4.29
CA PHE A 53 1.11 17.68 2.84
C PHE A 53 -0.01 16.72 2.45
N THR A 54 -1.03 17.25 1.76
CA THR A 54 -2.25 16.49 1.41
C THR A 54 -2.20 15.90 0.02
N SER A 55 -1.25 16.33 -0.81
CA SER A 55 -1.07 15.85 -2.19
C SER A 55 0.41 15.58 -2.51
N ALA A 56 0.63 14.71 -3.50
CA ALA A 56 1.98 14.46 -4.02
C ALA A 56 2.58 15.70 -4.70
N GLU A 57 1.73 16.60 -5.21
CA GLU A 57 2.15 17.85 -5.84
C GLU A 57 2.79 18.78 -4.80
N GLU A 58 2.13 18.99 -3.66
CA GLU A 58 2.65 19.81 -2.55
C GLU A 58 3.99 19.28 -2.01
N VAL A 59 4.11 17.96 -1.81
CA VAL A 59 5.37 17.34 -1.37
C VAL A 59 6.49 17.60 -2.38
N ASN A 60 6.21 17.39 -3.67
CA ASN A 60 7.21 17.54 -4.72
C ASN A 60 7.67 18.99 -4.90
N GLU A 61 6.76 19.97 -4.78
CA GLU A 61 7.15 21.38 -4.81
C GLU A 61 8.05 21.76 -3.63
N ALA A 62 7.70 21.33 -2.42
CA ALA A 62 8.50 21.60 -1.23
C ALA A 62 9.91 20.96 -1.34
N LEU A 63 9.99 19.70 -1.75
CA LEU A 63 11.27 19.01 -1.95
C LEU A 63 12.10 19.67 -3.05
N ARG A 64 11.50 20.11 -4.16
CA ARG A 64 12.19 20.86 -5.21
C ARG A 64 12.71 22.19 -4.68
N ALA A 65 11.94 22.93 -3.89
CA ALA A 65 12.40 24.18 -3.30
C ALA A 65 13.64 23.95 -2.41
N ILE A 66 13.65 22.88 -1.62
CA ILE A 66 14.80 22.47 -0.80
C ILE A 66 16.01 22.12 -1.67
N ILE A 67 15.81 21.36 -2.75
CA ILE A 67 16.86 21.00 -3.72
C ILE A 67 17.51 22.25 -4.35
N HIS A 68 16.74 23.32 -4.59
CA HIS A 68 17.28 24.58 -5.12
C HIS A 68 17.96 25.43 -4.03
N ALA A 69 17.44 25.39 -2.79
CA ALA A 69 17.95 26.18 -1.69
C ALA A 69 19.22 25.59 -1.06
N ILE A 70 19.37 24.26 -1.10
CA ILE A 70 20.53 23.54 -0.60
C ILE A 70 21.47 23.25 -1.78
N PRO A 71 22.73 23.71 -1.76
CA PRO A 71 23.70 23.28 -2.76
C PRO A 71 23.95 21.78 -2.56
N ILE A 72 23.48 21.00 -3.52
CA ILE A 72 23.78 19.57 -3.60
C ILE A 72 25.26 19.48 -3.98
N LYS A 73 26.05 18.86 -3.11
CA LYS A 73 27.50 18.72 -3.29
C LYS A 73 27.82 17.62 -4.30
#